data_AF-A0A412I759-F1
#
_entry.id   AF-A0A412I759-F1
#
_cell.length_a   1.000
_cell.length_b   1.000
_cell.length_c   1.000
_cell.angle_alpha   90.00
_cell.angle_beta   90.00
_cell.angle_gamma   90.00
#
_symmetry.space_group_name_H-M   'P 1'
#
loop_
_entity.id
_entity.type
_entity.pdbx_description
1 polymer ?
#
loop_
_entity_poly.entity_id
_entity_poly.type
_entity_poly.pdbx_seq_one_letter_code
_entity_poly.pdbx_strand_id
1 'polypeptide(L)'
;MKIRVFKEDKDIVTKFENDDGTLMDFDYIELIKKLFINEKPQIIFDNIEEEDQEKINEMYEKICKQAQLDDDYIQRDEKTI
;
A
#
# COMPACT_ATOMS: atom_id res chain seq x y z
N MET A 1 -6.39 -6.35 -6.76
CA MET A 1 -5.88 -4.95 -6.76
C MET A 1 -4.39 -4.88 -6.46
N LYS A 2 -3.67 -4.00 -7.17
CA LYS A 2 -2.24 -3.74 -7.04
C LYS A 2 -1.99 -2.23 -6.89
N ILE A 3 -0.81 -1.84 -6.42
CA ILE A 3 -0.32 -0.46 -6.46
C ILE A 3 0.65 -0.37 -7.63
N ARG A 4 0.36 0.48 -8.61
CA ARG A 4 1.25 0.71 -9.74
C ARG A 4 1.96 2.04 -9.57
N VAL A 5 3.28 2.01 -9.72
CA VAL A 5 4.15 3.19 -9.61
C VAL A 5 4.91 3.36 -10.90
N PHE A 6 4.79 4.52 -11.52
CA PHE A 6 5.41 4.82 -12.80
C PHE A 6 5.84 6.27 -12.91
N LYS A 7 6.80 6.55 -13.80
CA LYS A 7 7.18 7.92 -14.15
C LYS A 7 6.24 8.46 -15.23
N GLU A 8 5.62 9.59 -14.96
CA GLU A 8 4.90 10.39 -15.94
C GLU A 8 5.58 11.76 -16.01
N ASP A 9 6.05 12.14 -17.20
CA ASP A 9 6.95 13.27 -17.44
C ASP A 9 8.23 13.24 -16.59
N LYS A 10 8.18 13.80 -15.37
CA LYS A 10 9.28 13.86 -14.40
C LYS A 10 8.85 13.49 -12.98
N ASP A 11 7.58 13.21 -12.78
CA ASP A 11 7.01 12.92 -11.47
C ASP A 11 6.77 11.42 -11.32
N ILE A 12 6.95 10.94 -10.09
CA ILE A 12 6.58 9.59 -9.71
C ILE A 12 5.08 9.61 -9.39
N VAL A 13 4.32 8.86 -10.17
CA VAL A 13 2.87 8.73 -10.03
C VAL A 13 2.55 7.36 -9.45
N THR A 14 1.66 7.35 -8.46
CA THR A 14 1.14 6.14 -7.83
C THR A 14 -0.35 6.03 -8.10
N LYS A 15 -0.80 4.86 -8.56
CA LYS A 15 -2.20 4.53 -8.83
C LYS A 15 -2.55 3.16 -8.24
N PHE A 16 -3.83 2.91 -8.00
CA PHE A 16 -4.32 1.55 -7.83
C PHE A 16 -4.65 0.94 -9.19
N GLU A 17 -4.34 -0.34 -9.35
CA GLU A 17 -4.70 -1.14 -10.52
C GLU A 17 -5.66 -2.26 -10.10
N ASN A 18 -6.85 -2.26 -10.69
CA ASN A 18 -7.83 -3.32 -10.50
C ASN A 18 -7.50 -4.56 -11.32
N ASP A 19 -8.22 -5.65 -11.09
CA ASP A 19 -7.93 -6.93 -11.74
C ASP A 19 -8.23 -6.91 -13.25
N ASP A 20 -9.00 -5.93 -13.72
CA ASP A 20 -9.27 -5.64 -15.14
C ASP A 20 -8.21 -4.72 -15.79
N GLY A 21 -7.21 -4.28 -15.03
CA GLY A 21 -6.16 -3.36 -15.47
C GLY A 21 -6.55 -1.88 -15.41
N THR A 22 -7.74 -1.53 -14.93
CA THR A 22 -8.17 -0.13 -14.78
C THR A 22 -7.35 0.56 -13.69
N LEU A 23 -6.81 1.74 -14.01
CA LEU A 23 -6.07 2.58 -13.07
C LEU A 23 -6.99 3.58 -12.37
N MET A 24 -6.87 3.66 -11.06
CA MET A 24 -7.59 4.60 -10.19
C MET A 24 -6.61 5.43 -9.38
N ASP A 25 -7.04 6.61 -8.95
CA ASP A 25 -6.26 7.45 -8.06
C ASP A 25 -5.90 6.72 -6.78
N PHE A 26 -4.67 6.91 -6.31
CA PHE A 26 -4.22 6.31 -5.07
C PHE A 26 -4.89 7.01 -3.89
N ASP A 27 -5.66 6.26 -3.10
CA ASP A 27 -6.27 6.71 -1.85
C ASP A 27 -5.62 6.01 -0.66
N TYR A 28 -5.00 6.82 0.21
CA TYR A 28 -4.34 6.34 1.42
C TYR A 28 -5.34 5.69 2.41
N ILE A 29 -6.56 6.23 2.53
CA ILE A 29 -7.58 5.66 3.40
C ILE A 29 -7.99 4.28 2.90
N GLU A 30 -8.11 4.11 1.59
CA GLU A 30 -8.42 2.82 0.98
C GLU A 30 -7.30 1.80 1.21
N LEU A 31 -6.04 2.21 1.08
CA LEU A 31 -4.90 1.35 1.40
C LEU A 31 -4.97 0.86 2.85
N ILE A 32 -5.17 1.78 3.80
CA ILE A 32 -5.23 1.44 5.22
C ILE A 32 -6.38 0.47 5.52
N LYS A 33 -7.58 0.71 4.97
CA LYS A 33 -8.72 -0.20 5.13
C LYS A 33 -8.42 -1.62 4.63
N LYS A 34 -7.70 -1.75 3.52
CA LYS A 34 -7.27 -3.05 2.99
C LYS A 34 -6.27 -3.75 3.90
N LEU A 35 -5.30 -3.01 4.43
CA LEU A 35 -4.32 -3.56 5.36
C LEU A 35 -4.97 -4.07 6.65
N PHE A 36 -6.01 -3.40 7.17
CA PHE A 36 -6.79 -3.85 8.33
C PHE A 36 -7.53 -5.18 8.10
N ILE A 37 -7.89 -5.52 6.86
CA ILE A 37 -8.49 -6.82 6.52
C ILE A 37 -7.46 -7.82 6.00
N ASN A 38 -6.17 -7.59 6.26
CA ASN A 38 -5.03 -8.39 5.80
C ASN A 38 -4.90 -8.54 4.27
N GLU A 39 -5.54 -7.65 3.51
CA GLU A 39 -5.28 -7.51 2.07
C GLU A 39 -4.09 -6.57 1.86
N LYS A 40 -2.92 -7.11 1.52
CA LYS A 40 -1.73 -6.33 1.18
C LYS A 40 -1.57 -6.23 -0.34
N PRO A 41 -1.90 -5.08 -0.98
CA PRO A 41 -1.66 -4.90 -2.40
C PRO A 41 -0.18 -5.09 -2.75
N GLN A 42 0.11 -5.69 -3.90
CA GLN A 42 1.48 -5.77 -4.42
C GLN A 42 1.83 -4.46 -5.11
N ILE A 43 3.06 -3.98 -4.92
CA ILE A 43 3.59 -2.85 -5.69
C ILE A 43 4.20 -3.38 -6.99
N ILE A 44 3.85 -2.74 -8.11
CA ILE A 44 4.47 -2.93 -9.42
C ILE A 44 5.11 -1.61 -9.83
N PHE A 45 6.37 -1.67 -10.26
CA PHE A 45 7.12 -0.52 -10.76
C PHE A 45 7.28 -0.58 -12.27
N ASP A 46 7.01 0.53 -12.95
CA ASP A 46 7.29 0.71 -14.37
C ASP A 46 8.22 1.92 -14.57
N ASN A 47 9.39 1.69 -15.16
CA ASN A 47 10.34 2.76 -15.50
C ASN A 47 10.74 3.65 -14.29
N ILE A 48 10.87 3.05 -13.11
CA ILE A 48 11.37 3.69 -11.88
C ILE A 48 12.82 3.24 -11.66
N GLU A 49 13.68 4.14 -11.21
CA GLU A 49 15.07 3.84 -10.87
C GLU A 49 15.15 3.00 -9.60
N GLU A 50 16.12 2.08 -9.51
CA GLU A 50 16.25 1.12 -8.41
C GLU A 50 16.31 1.81 -7.03
N GLU A 51 17.04 2.93 -6.92
CA GLU A 51 17.13 3.73 -5.69
C GLU A 51 15.75 4.24 -5.23
N ASP A 52 14.90 4.69 -6.16
CA ASP A 52 13.55 5.15 -5.84
C ASP A 52 12.63 3.97 -5.49
N GLN A 53 12.78 2.83 -6.18
CA GLN A 53 12.04 1.61 -5.85
C GLN A 53 12.31 1.14 -4.43
N GLU A 54 13.58 1.13 -4.00
CA GLU A 54 13.97 0.77 -2.64
C GLU A 54 13.31 1.68 -1.60
N LYS A 55 13.38 3.00 -1.79
CA LYS A 55 12.77 3.98 -0.87
C LYS A 55 11.25 3.82 -0.78
N ILE A 56 10.59 3.59 -1.92
CA ILE A 56 9.14 3.39 -1.97
C ILE A 56 8.74 2.09 -1.28
N ASN A 57 9.48 1.00 -1.51
CA ASN A 57 9.26 -0.26 -0.81
C ASN A 57 9.46 -0.12 0.71
N GLU A 58 10.53 0.56 1.14
CA GLU A 58 10.78 0.79 2.56
C GLU A 58 9.64 1.60 3.21
N MET A 59 9.15 2.63 2.54
CA MET A 59 7.99 3.42 2.99
C MET A 59 6.73 2.54 3.07
N TYR A 60 6.48 1.73 2.07
CA TYR A 60 5.32 0.85 2.04
C TYR A 60 5.34 -0.20 3.15
N GLU A 61 6.50 -0.80 3.42
CA GLU A 61 6.65 -1.73 4.53
C GLU A 61 6.39 -1.09 5.89
N LYS A 62 6.83 0.16 6.09
CA LYS A 62 6.54 0.90 7.33
C LYS A 62 5.04 1.10 7.51
N ILE A 63 4.31 1.45 6.45
CA ILE A 63 2.85 1.59 6.48
C ILE A 63 2.18 0.26 6.82
N CYS A 64 2.60 -0.84 6.17
CA CYS A 64 2.06 -2.17 6.44
C CYS A 64 2.26 -2.57 7.92
N LYS A 65 3.46 -2.35 8.47
CA LYS A 65 3.75 -2.66 9.88
C LYS A 65 2.89 -1.85 10.84
N GLN A 66 2.69 -0.56 10.56
CA GLN A 66 1.85 0.30 11.39
C GLN A 66 0.38 -0.16 11.38
N ALA A 67 -0.16 -0.50 10.22
CA ALA A 67 -1.54 -0.99 10.11
C ALA A 67 -1.76 -2.33 10.85
N GLN A 68 -0.75 -3.19 10.92
CA GLN A 68 -0.83 -4.47 11.64
C GLN A 68 -0.71 -4.31 13.17
N LEU A 69 0.03 -3.32 13.66
CA LEU A 69 0.17 -3.05 15.10
C LEU A 69 -1.15 -2.63 15.76
N ASP A 70 -2.05 -1.98 15.01
CA ASP A 70 -3.38 -1.61 15.49
C ASP A 70 -4.34 -2.80 15.59
N ASP A 71 -4.21 -3.81 14.71
CA ASP A 71 -5.05 -5.03 14.76
C ASP A 71 -4.74 -5.88 16.01
N ASP A 72 -3.45 -5.92 16.40
CA ASP A 72 -2.99 -6.52 17.65
C ASP A 72 -3.44 -5.75 18.92
N TYR A 73 -3.79 -4.46 18.78
CA TYR A 73 -4.35 -3.66 19.88
C TYR A 73 -5.84 -3.91 20.04
N ILE A 74 -6.59 -3.98 18.92
CA ILE A 74 -8.04 -4.23 18.91
C ILE A 74 -8.37 -5.64 19.43
N GLN A 75 -7.58 -6.66 19.11
CA GLN A 75 -7.81 -8.03 19.62
C GLN A 75 -7.57 -8.20 21.13
N ARG A 76 -6.89 -7.26 21.81
CA ARG A 76 -6.61 -7.38 23.25
C ARG A 76 -7.76 -6.87 24.12
N ASP A 77 -8.62 -6.02 23.59
CA ASP A 77 -9.76 -5.46 24.34
C ASP A 77 -10.98 -6.40 24.36
N GLU A 78 -11.03 -7.43 23.52
CA GLU A 78 -12.15 -8.40 23.51
C GLU A 78 -11.97 -9.58 24.49
N LYS A 79 -10.89 -9.63 25.28
CA LYS A 79 -10.64 -10.69 26.28
C LYS A 79 -10.77 -10.27 27.74
N THR A 80 -11.50 -9.19 28.02
CA THR A 80 -11.83 -8.81 29.41
C THR A 80 -13.33 -8.70 29.62
N ILE A 81 -14.03 -9.84 29.72
CA ILE A 81 -15.30 -9.98 30.46
C ILE A 81 -15.26 -11.30 31.23
#